data_AF-K6Q1W8-F1
#
_entry.id   AF-K6Q1W8-F1
#
_cell.length_a   1.000
_cell.length_b   1.000
_cell.length_c   1.000
_cell.angle_alpha   90.00
_cell.angle_beta   90.00
_cell.angle_gamma   90.00
#
_symmetry.space_group_name_H-M   'P 1'
#
loop_
_entity.id
_entity.type
_entity.pdbx_description
1 polymer ?
#
loop_
_entity_poly.entity_id
_entity_poly.type
_entity_poly.pdbx_seq_one_letter_code
_entity_poly.pdbx_strand_id
1 'polypeptide(L)'
;MTGGRRPSFGRAGTLAESFRYAWAGFRWIWATEANMRLHFAAATLLFTAAWWLGAASWQWAVLILAAGMVILLEWLNTAIEGAVDLATEEFRPLAGRVKDVAAGAVLAAALLATLTGVVVLGEGLLQLPGLFLAHAREAPWRLWPLLPALYFAVSSLGVRRATRDEPVPRPPARDRRRAAARRPAR
;
A
#
# COMPACT_ATOMS: atom_id res chain seq x y z
N MET A 1 -30.25 -37.24 -15.42
CA MET A 1 -30.04 -36.40 -14.23
C MET A 1 -28.64 -36.67 -13.68
N THR A 2 -27.63 -35.94 -14.14
CA THR A 2 -26.26 -36.08 -13.62
C THR A 2 -25.90 -34.78 -12.91
N GLY A 3 -25.79 -34.86 -11.58
CA GLY A 3 -25.43 -33.74 -10.72
C GLY A 3 -24.03 -33.21 -11.08
N GLY A 4 -23.98 -32.12 -11.83
CA GLY A 4 -22.76 -31.38 -12.10
C GLY A 4 -22.24 -30.77 -10.80
N ARG A 5 -21.16 -31.33 -10.25
CA ARG A 5 -20.42 -30.71 -9.14
C ARG A 5 -20.01 -29.29 -9.56
N ARG A 6 -20.53 -28.29 -8.86
CA ARG A 6 -20.10 -26.89 -8.99
C ARG A 6 -18.57 -26.83 -8.86
N PRO A 7 -17.85 -26.02 -9.66
CA PRO A 7 -16.42 -25.84 -9.47
C PRO A 7 -16.18 -25.28 -8.07
N SER A 8 -15.50 -26.04 -7.20
CA SER A 8 -15.05 -25.51 -5.93
C SER A 8 -13.99 -24.44 -6.20
N PHE A 9 -14.25 -23.21 -5.78
CA PHE A 9 -13.27 -22.13 -5.63
C PHE A 9 -12.30 -22.43 -4.47
N GLY A 10 -11.77 -23.66 -4.41
CA GLY A 10 -11.24 -24.20 -3.16
C GLY A 10 -10.22 -25.30 -3.38
N ARG A 11 -9.12 -25.00 -4.06
CA ARG A 11 -7.85 -25.59 -3.64
C ARG A 11 -6.97 -24.45 -3.16
N ALA A 12 -6.70 -24.44 -1.86
CA ALA A 12 -5.63 -23.62 -1.31
C ALA A 12 -4.37 -23.98 -2.11
N GLY A 13 -3.84 -23.00 -2.83
CA GLY A 13 -2.50 -23.13 -3.41
C GLY A 13 -1.50 -23.38 -2.29
N THR A 14 -0.30 -23.80 -2.65
CA THR A 14 0.78 -23.86 -1.64
C THR A 14 0.97 -22.48 -1.00
N LEU A 15 1.53 -22.42 0.20
CA LEU A 15 1.86 -21.14 0.85
C LEU A 15 2.69 -20.25 -0.09
N ALA A 16 3.66 -20.83 -0.80
CA ALA A 16 4.47 -20.16 -1.81
C ALA A 16 3.65 -19.57 -2.96
N GLU A 17 2.60 -20.27 -3.42
CA GLU A 17 1.70 -19.74 -4.44
C GLU A 17 0.88 -18.54 -3.93
N SER A 18 0.44 -18.57 -2.67
CA SER A 18 -0.29 -17.47 -2.03
C SER A 18 0.58 -16.22 -1.88
N PHE A 19 1.82 -16.38 -1.41
CA PHE A 19 2.80 -15.28 -1.35
C PHE A 19 3.11 -14.70 -2.73
N ARG A 20 3.25 -15.56 -3.74
CA ARG A 20 3.47 -15.11 -5.13
C ARG A 20 2.31 -14.26 -5.65
N TYR A 21 1.06 -14.65 -5.36
CA TYR A 21 -0.11 -13.86 -5.75
C TYR A 21 -0.19 -12.53 -5.01
N ALA A 22 0.04 -12.53 -3.69
CA ALA A 22 0.08 -11.30 -2.89
C ALA A 22 1.17 -10.33 -3.39
N TRP A 23 2.37 -10.85 -3.71
CA TRP A 23 3.46 -10.06 -4.25
C TRP A 23 3.16 -9.47 -5.64
N ALA A 24 2.50 -10.25 -6.51
CA ALA A 24 2.06 -9.75 -7.80
C ALA A 24 1.05 -8.60 -7.65
N GLY A 25 0.10 -8.72 -6.72
CA GLY A 25 -0.85 -7.65 -6.38
C GLY A 25 -0.15 -6.40 -5.87
N PHE A 26 0.79 -6.54 -4.93
CA PHE A 26 1.58 -5.43 -4.42
C PHE A 26 2.32 -4.67 -5.54
N ARG A 27 3.01 -5.38 -6.43
CA ARG A 27 3.73 -4.79 -7.55
C ARG A 27 2.81 -4.01 -8.50
N TRP A 28 1.61 -4.53 -8.73
CA TRP A 28 0.62 -3.87 -9.58
C TRP A 28 0.12 -2.57 -8.96
N ILE A 29 -0.30 -2.58 -7.68
CA ILE A 29 -0.74 -1.36 -6.97
C ILE A 29 0.39 -0.33 -6.93
N TRP A 30 1.62 -0.77 -6.65
CA TRP A 30 2.78 0.12 -6.61
C TRP A 30 3.05 0.86 -7.94
N ALA A 31 2.85 0.18 -9.07
CA ALA A 31 3.06 0.75 -10.39
C ALA A 31 1.92 1.71 -10.79
N THR A 32 0.68 1.36 -10.45
CA THR A 32 -0.54 2.04 -10.93
C THR A 32 -0.97 3.20 -10.04
N GLU A 33 -0.86 3.05 -8.72
CA GLU A 33 -1.42 4.01 -7.77
C GLU A 33 -0.36 4.98 -7.23
N ALA A 34 -0.55 6.27 -7.51
CA ALA A 34 0.34 7.33 -7.06
C ALA A 34 0.18 7.61 -5.55
N ASN A 35 -1.06 7.57 -5.05
CA ASN A 35 -1.38 7.80 -3.64
C ASN A 35 -0.70 6.74 -2.75
N MET A 36 -0.71 5.48 -3.18
CA MET A 36 0.07 4.40 -2.56
C MET A 36 1.55 4.76 -2.38
N ARG A 37 2.22 5.24 -3.43
CA ARG A 37 3.65 5.64 -3.35
C ARG A 37 3.86 6.82 -2.40
N LEU A 38 2.93 7.78 -2.40
CA LEU A 38 2.95 8.91 -1.47
C LEU A 38 2.79 8.45 -0.01
N HIS A 39 1.88 7.53 0.27
CA HIS A 39 1.71 6.98 1.62
C HIS A 39 2.93 6.21 2.09
N PHE A 40 3.57 5.42 1.22
CA PHE A 40 4.84 4.77 1.53
C PHE A 40 5.97 5.77 1.78
N ALA A 41 6.08 6.82 0.96
CA ALA A 41 7.06 7.89 1.18
C ALA A 41 6.85 8.61 2.52
N ALA A 42 5.60 8.95 2.85
CA ALA A 42 5.25 9.54 4.13
C ALA A 42 5.61 8.61 5.30
N ALA A 43 5.33 7.31 5.19
CA ALA A 43 5.72 6.31 6.18
C ALA A 43 7.24 6.19 6.33
N THR A 44 8.01 6.23 5.23
CA THR A 44 9.47 6.23 5.27
C THR A 44 10.00 7.45 6.03
N LEU A 45 9.50 8.65 5.72
CA LEU A 45 9.91 9.86 6.43
C LEU A 45 9.54 9.79 7.92
N LEU A 46 8.35 9.30 8.24
CA LEU A 46 7.89 9.11 9.62
C LEU A 46 8.80 8.17 10.41
N PHE A 47 9.16 7.01 9.84
CA PHE A 47 10.02 6.05 10.51
C PHE A 47 11.48 6.51 10.60
N THR A 48 11.98 7.24 9.59
CA THR A 48 13.29 7.88 9.67
C THR A 48 13.33 8.92 10.79
N ALA A 49 12.29 9.74 10.93
CA ALA A 49 12.17 10.69 12.03
C ALA A 49 12.09 9.99 13.39
N ALA A 50 11.27 8.95 13.52
CA ALA A 50 11.14 8.16 14.76
C ALA A 50 12.47 7.52 15.18
N TRP A 51 13.21 6.95 14.22
CA TRP A 51 14.54 6.39 14.46
C TRP A 51 15.52 7.45 14.94
N TRP A 52 15.54 8.61 14.28
CA TRP A 52 16.50 9.65 14.59
C TRP A 52 16.24 10.31 15.95
N LEU A 53 14.96 10.46 16.31
CA LEU A 53 14.52 10.93 17.63
C LEU A 53 14.69 9.89 18.74
N GLY A 54 15.15 8.67 18.44
CA GLY A 54 15.32 7.62 19.43
C GLY A 54 13.99 7.14 20.04
N ALA A 55 12.93 7.07 19.24
CA ALA A 55 11.61 6.66 19.70
C ALA A 55 11.64 5.29 20.41
N ALA A 56 10.94 5.19 21.53
CA ALA A 56 10.79 3.98 22.33
C ALA A 56 9.96 2.90 21.60
N SER A 57 10.07 1.65 22.03
CA SER A 57 9.41 0.51 21.37
C SER A 57 7.89 0.65 21.26
N TRP A 58 7.23 1.24 22.26
CA TRP A 58 5.78 1.48 22.22
C TRP A 58 5.41 2.57 21.21
N GLN A 59 6.24 3.60 21.05
CA GLN A 59 6.05 4.65 20.04
C GLN A 59 6.15 4.03 18.63
N TRP A 60 7.15 3.16 18.41
CA TRP A 60 7.26 2.38 17.17
C TRP A 60 6.02 1.55 16.88
N ALA A 61 5.51 0.81 17.87
CA ALA A 61 4.31 -0.01 17.68
C ALA A 61 3.12 0.86 17.23
N VAL A 62 2.90 2.01 17.86
CA VAL A 62 1.82 2.94 17.50
C VAL A 62 2.01 3.51 16.09
N LEU A 63 3.22 3.95 15.75
CA LEU A 63 3.52 4.52 14.43
C LEU A 63 3.40 3.47 13.30
N ILE A 64 3.84 2.24 13.55
CA ILE A 64 3.72 1.12 12.61
C ILE A 64 2.24 0.81 12.35
N LEU A 65 1.42 0.73 13.40
CA LEU A 65 -0.01 0.49 13.26
C LEU A 65 -0.70 1.63 12.51
N ALA A 66 -0.38 2.88 12.86
CA ALA A 66 -0.96 4.06 12.22
C ALA A 66 -0.62 4.14 10.72
N ALA A 67 0.67 4.08 10.36
CA ALA A 67 1.09 4.12 8.96
C ALA A 67 0.64 2.87 8.19
N GLY A 68 0.68 1.70 8.84
CA GLY A 68 0.18 0.45 8.27
C GLY A 68 -1.31 0.51 7.93
N MET A 69 -2.14 1.10 8.80
CA MET A 69 -3.57 1.23 8.54
C MET A 69 -3.87 2.09 7.31
N VAL A 70 -3.12 3.18 7.11
CA VAL A 70 -3.24 4.03 5.91
C VAL A 70 -2.94 3.23 4.65
N ILE A 71 -1.84 2.49 4.65
CA ILE A 71 -1.44 1.66 3.51
C ILE A 71 -2.48 0.58 3.24
N LEU A 72 -2.96 -0.12 4.27
CA LEU A 72 -3.98 -1.18 4.11
C LEU A 72 -5.30 -0.63 3.56
N LEU A 73 -5.73 0.54 4.03
CA LEU A 73 -6.95 1.19 3.52
C LEU A 73 -6.79 1.67 2.08
N GLU A 74 -5.62 2.15 1.69
CA GLU A 74 -5.35 2.50 0.30
C GLU A 74 -5.49 1.28 -0.61
N TRP A 75 -4.99 0.10 -0.20
CA TRP A 75 -5.14 -1.12 -1.00
C TRP A 75 -6.60 -1.56 -1.07
N LEU A 76 -7.33 -1.44 0.05
CA LEU A 76 -8.74 -1.74 0.08
C LEU A 76 -9.53 -0.77 -0.83
N ASN A 77 -9.18 0.52 -0.84
CA ASN A 77 -9.76 1.50 -1.74
C ASN A 77 -9.55 1.09 -3.20
N THR A 78 -8.31 0.76 -3.59
CA THR A 78 -8.02 0.29 -4.97
C THR A 78 -8.78 -0.99 -5.31
N ALA A 79 -8.90 -1.93 -4.36
CA ALA A 79 -9.66 -3.16 -4.56
C ALA A 79 -11.17 -2.90 -4.74
N ILE A 80 -11.74 -1.98 -3.94
CA ILE A 80 -13.14 -1.55 -4.05
C ILE A 80 -13.36 -0.85 -5.39
N GLU A 81 -12.49 0.07 -5.78
CA GLU A 81 -12.57 0.72 -7.09
C GLU A 81 -12.57 -0.29 -8.23
N GLY A 82 -11.64 -1.26 -8.22
CA GLY A 82 -11.58 -2.31 -9.22
C GLY A 82 -12.81 -3.23 -9.22
N ALA A 83 -13.37 -3.53 -8.04
CA ALA A 83 -14.60 -4.32 -7.93
C ALA A 83 -15.82 -3.56 -8.47
N VAL A 84 -15.91 -2.26 -8.21
CA VAL A 84 -16.98 -1.39 -8.73
C VAL A 84 -16.83 -1.23 -10.25
N ASP A 85 -15.62 -1.00 -10.76
CA ASP A 85 -15.32 -0.91 -12.19
C ASP A 85 -15.68 -2.19 -12.94
N LEU A 86 -15.48 -3.36 -12.31
CA LEU A 86 -15.90 -4.64 -12.87
C LEU A 86 -17.42 -4.83 -12.87
N ALA A 87 -18.13 -4.26 -11.90
CA ALA A 87 -19.56 -4.49 -11.71
C ALA A 87 -20.46 -3.62 -12.60
N THR A 88 -19.96 -2.50 -13.12
CA THR A 88 -20.74 -1.59 -13.96
C THR A 88 -19.88 -0.93 -15.04
N GLU A 89 -20.27 -1.08 -16.30
CA GLU A 89 -19.61 -0.42 -17.44
C GLU A 89 -20.13 1.02 -17.64
N GLU A 90 -21.33 1.32 -17.15
CA GLU A 90 -21.94 2.65 -17.20
C GLU A 90 -21.84 3.37 -15.85
N PHE A 91 -21.76 4.70 -15.89
CA PHE A 91 -21.76 5.51 -14.68
C PHE A 91 -23.09 5.36 -13.93
N ARG A 92 -23.02 4.91 -12.67
CA ARG A 92 -24.16 4.85 -11.75
C ARG A 92 -23.89 5.75 -10.54
N PRO A 93 -24.82 6.64 -10.15
CA PRO A 93 -24.63 7.54 -9.01
C PRO A 93 -24.23 6.82 -7.71
N LEU A 94 -24.80 5.63 -7.46
CA LEU A 94 -24.44 4.82 -6.29
C LEU A 94 -23.00 4.30 -6.35
N ALA A 95 -22.53 3.88 -7.53
CA ALA A 95 -21.15 3.42 -7.73
C ALA A 95 -20.15 4.56 -7.46
N GLY A 96 -20.48 5.79 -7.87
CA GLY A 96 -19.71 6.98 -7.50
C GLY A 96 -19.60 7.15 -5.99
N ARG A 97 -20.73 7.14 -5.27
CA ARG A 97 -20.74 7.29 -3.80
C ARG A 97 -19.93 6.22 -3.08
N VAL A 98 -19.94 4.97 -3.56
CA VAL A 98 -19.13 3.90 -2.97
C VAL A 98 -17.63 4.21 -3.07
N LYS A 99 -17.18 4.69 -4.23
CA LYS A 99 -15.78 5.11 -4.43
C LYS A 99 -15.43 6.32 -3.57
N ASP A 100 -16.33 7.30 -3.48
CA ASP A 100 -16.11 8.50 -2.66
C ASP A 100 -15.96 8.14 -1.17
N VAL A 101 -16.78 7.21 -0.67
CA VAL A 101 -16.69 6.71 0.72
C VAL A 101 -15.39 5.95 0.96
N ALA A 102 -14.97 5.11 0.00
CA ALA A 102 -13.71 4.37 0.09
C ALA A 102 -12.50 5.32 0.14
N ALA A 103 -12.46 6.34 -0.73
CA ALA A 103 -11.45 7.39 -0.70
C ALA A 103 -11.49 8.21 0.60
N GLY A 104 -12.70 8.51 1.10
CA GLY A 104 -12.91 9.19 2.39
C GLY A 104 -12.33 8.41 3.58
N ALA A 105 -12.41 7.06 3.55
CA ALA A 105 -11.82 6.22 4.59
C ALA A 105 -10.29 6.31 4.61
N VAL A 106 -9.64 6.32 3.44
CA VAL A 106 -8.19 6.52 3.34
C VAL A 106 -7.80 7.89 3.89
N LEU A 107 -8.53 8.94 3.52
CA LEU A 107 -8.28 10.30 4.02
C LEU A 107 -8.40 10.39 5.55
N ALA A 108 -9.45 9.81 6.12
CA ALA A 108 -9.66 9.79 7.56
C ALA A 108 -8.52 9.05 8.29
N ALA A 109 -8.07 7.91 7.74
CA ALA A 109 -6.94 7.17 8.30
C ALA A 109 -5.62 7.94 8.18
N ALA A 110 -5.38 8.61 7.05
CA ALA A 110 -4.20 9.45 6.86
C ALA A 110 -4.17 10.58 7.89
N LEU A 111 -5.30 11.25 8.13
CA LEU A 111 -5.43 12.28 9.16
C LEU A 111 -5.13 11.71 10.56
N LEU A 112 -5.73 10.57 10.92
CA LEU A 112 -5.48 9.93 12.21
C LEU A 112 -4.01 9.54 12.39
N ALA A 113 -3.37 9.03 11.32
CA ALA A 113 -1.96 8.69 11.35
C ALA A 113 -1.07 9.93 11.51
N THR A 114 -1.40 11.04 10.84
CA THR A 114 -0.71 12.32 11.02
C THR A 114 -0.84 12.83 12.45
N LEU A 115 -2.05 12.84 13.01
CA LEU A 115 -2.28 13.26 14.40
C LEU A 115 -1.51 12.37 15.39
N THR A 116 -1.53 11.05 15.16
CA THR A 116 -0.77 10.09 15.96
C THR A 116 0.74 10.38 15.89
N GLY A 117 1.27 10.64 14.69
CA GLY A 117 2.67 11.03 14.51
C GLY A 117 3.04 12.31 15.26
N VAL A 118 2.17 13.33 15.22
CA VAL A 118 2.35 14.57 15.97
C VAL A 118 2.32 14.35 17.48
N VAL A 119 1.39 13.53 18.00
CA VAL A 119 1.33 13.23 19.43
C VAL A 119 2.56 12.44 19.89
N VAL A 120 2.98 11.45 19.11
CA VAL A 120 4.06 10.54 19.48
C VAL A 120 5.44 11.18 19.35
N LEU A 121 5.66 11.99 18.31
CA LEU A 121 6.97 12.56 17.97
C LEU A 121 7.06 14.08 18.17
N GLY A 122 5.94 14.79 18.39
CA GLY A 122 5.85 16.24 18.31
C GLY A 122 6.85 17.00 19.18
N GLU A 123 7.03 16.57 20.43
CA GLU A 123 8.05 17.16 21.33
C GLU A 123 9.48 16.93 20.80
N GLY A 124 9.74 15.74 20.26
CA GLY A 124 11.02 15.42 19.65
C GLY A 124 11.28 16.20 18.36
N LEU A 125 10.25 16.50 17.57
CA LEU A 125 10.42 17.26 16.32
C LEU A 125 11.08 18.62 16.53
N LEU A 126 10.81 19.29 17.66
CA LEU A 126 11.43 20.57 18.00
C LEU A 126 12.95 20.46 18.22
N GLN A 127 13.44 19.27 18.57
CA GLN A 127 14.86 18.99 18.82
C GLN A 127 15.63 18.65 17.54
N LEU A 128 14.94 18.39 16.42
CA LEU A 128 15.56 17.95 15.16
C LEU A 128 16.68 18.89 14.66
N PRO A 129 16.56 20.23 14.70
CA PRO A 129 17.64 21.11 14.24
C PRO A 129 18.90 20.97 15.10
N GLY A 130 18.75 20.90 16.42
CA GLY A 130 19.87 20.70 17.35
C GLY A 130 20.52 19.33 17.15
N LEU A 131 19.69 18.30 17.02
CA LEU A 131 20.12 16.93 16.75
C LEU A 131 20.87 16.81 15.41
N PHE A 132 20.41 17.50 14.37
CA PHE A 132 21.09 17.57 13.07
C PHE A 132 22.48 18.16 13.21
N LEU A 133 22.58 19.33 13.86
CA LEU A 133 23.85 20.03 14.03
C LEU A 133 24.84 19.22 14.87
N ALA A 134 24.38 18.56 15.93
CA ALA A 134 25.19 17.67 16.75
C ALA A 134 25.76 16.51 15.91
N HIS A 135 24.90 15.80 15.17
CA HIS A 135 25.35 14.71 14.31
C HIS A 135 26.25 15.18 13.17
N ALA A 136 25.98 16.32 12.56
CA ALA A 136 26.84 16.89 11.52
C ALA A 136 28.26 17.19 12.02
N ARG A 137 28.41 17.50 13.32
CA ARG A 137 29.70 17.79 13.95
C ARG A 137 30.41 16.53 14.44
N GLU A 138 29.68 15.64 15.10
CA GLU A 138 30.28 14.56 15.90
C GLU A 138 30.16 13.18 15.25
N ALA A 139 29.11 12.95 14.47
CA ALA A 139 28.82 11.65 13.86
C ALA A 139 28.12 11.80 12.50
N PRO A 140 28.79 12.34 11.47
CA PRO A 140 28.14 12.66 10.19
C PRO A 140 27.51 11.46 9.50
N TRP A 141 28.04 10.25 9.75
CA TRP A 141 27.45 9.01 9.26
C TRP A 141 25.99 8.85 9.74
N ARG A 142 25.58 9.37 10.89
CA ARG A 142 24.16 9.31 11.32
C ARG A 142 23.20 10.08 10.41
N LEU A 143 23.72 10.92 9.51
CA LEU A 143 22.94 11.63 8.49
C LEU A 143 22.74 10.81 7.21
N TRP A 144 23.55 9.76 6.97
CA TRP A 144 23.48 8.98 5.74
C TRP A 144 22.07 8.41 5.46
N PRO A 145 21.28 7.95 6.46
CA PRO A 145 19.92 7.42 6.21
C PRO A 145 18.91 8.47 5.77
N LEU A 146 19.17 9.77 6.00
CA LEU A 146 18.30 10.86 5.57
C LEU A 146 18.30 11.00 4.04
N LEU A 147 19.43 10.74 3.39
CA LEU A 147 19.57 10.83 1.93
C LEU A 147 18.71 9.83 1.16
N PRO A 148 18.75 8.50 1.42
CA PRO A 148 17.88 7.56 0.75
C PRO A 148 16.42 7.76 1.12
N ALA A 149 16.10 8.15 2.37
CA ALA A 149 14.73 8.49 2.76
C ALA A 149 14.19 9.68 1.97
N LEU A 150 14.98 10.76 1.85
CA LEU A 150 14.64 11.94 1.07
C LEU A 150 14.54 11.63 -0.43
N TYR A 151 15.50 10.89 -0.97
CA TYR A 151 15.48 10.46 -2.37
C TYR A 151 14.23 9.63 -2.68
N PHE A 152 13.89 8.68 -1.82
CA PHE A 152 12.67 7.88 -1.96
C PHE A 152 11.42 8.77 -1.88
N ALA A 153 11.36 9.71 -0.94
CA ALA A 153 10.24 10.63 -0.81
C ALA A 153 10.08 11.52 -2.06
N VAL A 154 11.16 12.12 -2.55
CA VAL A 154 11.13 12.99 -3.74
C VAL A 154 10.81 12.19 -5.00
N SER A 155 11.41 11.01 -5.17
CA SER A 155 11.12 10.16 -6.34
C SER A 155 9.67 9.69 -6.37
N SER A 156 9.00 9.53 -5.23
CA SER A 156 7.59 9.16 -5.14
C SER A 156 6.63 10.24 -5.68
N LEU A 157 7.03 11.52 -5.68
CA LEU A 157 6.22 12.65 -6.13
C LEU A 157 6.15 12.77 -7.67
N GLY A 158 7.11 12.20 -8.39
CA GLY A 158 7.28 12.39 -9.84
C GLY A 158 6.76 11.24 -10.72
N VAL A 159 6.19 10.19 -10.14
CA VAL A 159 5.84 8.99 -10.91
C VAL A 159 4.47 9.15 -11.57
N ARG A 160 4.46 9.16 -12.91
CA ARG A 160 3.24 9.17 -13.73
C ARG A 160 2.38 7.93 -13.46
N ARG A 161 1.05 8.05 -13.57
CA ARG A 161 0.15 6.89 -13.47
C ARG A 161 0.50 5.90 -14.58
N ALA A 162 0.82 4.66 -14.23
CA ALA A 162 0.71 3.57 -15.21
C ALA A 162 -0.77 3.42 -15.55
N THR A 163 -1.11 3.28 -16.83
CA THR A 163 -2.51 3.10 -17.25
C THR A 163 -3.06 1.80 -16.65
N ARG A 164 -4.28 1.84 -16.08
CA ARG A 164 -4.98 0.67 -15.54
C ARG A 164 -5.20 -0.45 -16.57
N ASP A 165 -4.98 -0.14 -17.85
CA ASP A 165 -5.12 -1.04 -19.00
C ASP A 165 -3.95 -2.02 -19.20
N GLU A 166 -2.93 -2.01 -18.32
CA GLU A 166 -1.92 -3.06 -18.38
C GLU A 166 -2.57 -4.44 -18.13
N PRO A 167 -2.36 -5.42 -19.02
CA PRO A 167 -3.04 -6.69 -18.95
C PRO A 167 -2.69 -7.40 -17.63
N VAL A 168 -3.71 -7.76 -16.85
CA VAL A 168 -3.60 -8.55 -15.63
C VAL A 168 -2.61 -9.69 -15.86
N PRO A 169 -1.57 -9.86 -15.01
CA PRO A 169 -0.56 -10.88 -15.17
C PRO A 169 -1.22 -12.23 -15.41
N ARG A 170 -1.07 -12.77 -16.63
CA ARG A 170 -1.76 -13.99 -17.01
C ARG A 170 -1.34 -15.10 -16.04
N PRO A 171 -2.28 -15.90 -15.51
CA PRO A 171 -1.94 -16.97 -14.60
C PRO A 171 -0.92 -17.92 -15.25
N PRO A 172 -0.05 -18.57 -14.46
CA PRO A 172 1.02 -19.41 -14.97
C PRO A 172 0.45 -20.50 -15.88
N ALA A 173 1.25 -20.97 -16.85
CA ALA A 173 0.78 -21.89 -17.90
C ALA A 173 0.07 -23.16 -17.36
N ARG A 174 0.44 -23.61 -16.15
CA ARG A 174 -0.22 -24.71 -15.44
C ARG A 174 -1.69 -24.42 -15.09
N ASP A 175 -1.99 -23.18 -14.71
CA ASP A 175 -3.33 -22.72 -14.37
C ASP A 175 -4.16 -22.42 -15.62
N ARG A 176 -3.51 -22.04 -16.73
CA ARG A 176 -4.18 -21.93 -18.04
C ARG A 176 -4.66 -23.28 -18.55
N ARG A 177 -3.84 -24.33 -18.43
CA ARG A 177 -4.25 -25.71 -18.78
C ARG A 177 -5.40 -26.19 -17.89
N ARG A 178 -5.43 -25.81 -16.61
CA ARG A 178 -6.53 -26.13 -15.68
C ARG A 178 -7.80 -25.32 -15.93
N ALA A 179 -7.69 -24.06 -16.33
CA ALA A 179 -8.83 -23.21 -16.70
C ALA A 179 -9.41 -23.60 -18.07
N ALA A 180 -8.56 -23.93 -19.04
CA ALA A 180 -8.96 -24.42 -20.35
C ALA A 180 -9.65 -25.81 -20.26
N ALA A 181 -9.14 -26.70 -19.40
CA ALA A 181 -9.77 -28.00 -19.12
C ALA A 181 -11.10 -27.91 -18.34
N ARG A 182 -11.48 -26.72 -17.84
CA ARG A 182 -12.74 -26.47 -17.12
C ARG A 182 -13.80 -25.75 -17.97
N ARG A 183 -13.47 -25.33 -19.20
CA ARG A 183 -14.48 -24.82 -20.13
C ARG A 183 -15.28 -26.02 -20.67
N PRO A 184 -16.61 -26.09 -20.45
CA PRO A 184 -17.41 -27.10 -21.15
C PRO A 184 -17.26 -26.87 -22.65
N ALA A 185 -17.02 -27.95 -23.40
CA ALA A 185 -17.15 -27.92 -24.85
C ALA A 185 -18.57 -27.43 -25.16
N ARG A 186 -18.66 -26.31 -25.90
CA ARG A 186 -19.94 -25.85 -26.44
C ARG A 186 -20.43 -26.83 -27.47
#